data_AF-A0A1Q5Q6X2-F1
#
_entry.id   AF-A0A1Q5Q6X2-F1
#
_cell.length_a   1.000
_cell.length_b   1.000
_cell.length_c   1.000
_cell.angle_alpha   90.00
_cell.angle_beta   90.00
_cell.angle_gamma   90.00
#
_symmetry.space_group_name_H-M   'P 1'
#
loop_
_entity.id
_entity.type
_entity.pdbx_description
1 polymer ?
#
loop_
_entity_poly.entity_id
_entity_poly.type
_entity_poly.pdbx_seq_one_letter_code
_entity_poly.pdbx_strand_id
1 'polypeptide(L)'
;MAPYNVIIFDLGDVLFTWSQHTDTKVSPKVMRKIITMPAWFEYEKGLLTRDACYGQVGNELGLPASEIANAFEQARDSLREDRKMTAFISQLKARKPNLLVYAMSNISREDYDFLRTVEADWSVFDRVFPSGYAGMRKPDVEFFKHVLSEISAKAEETRHRLETRYGGFWA
;
A
#
# COMPACT_ATOMS: atom_id res chain seq x y z
N MET A 1 9.54 27.63 -6.89
CA MET A 1 8.89 26.35 -7.27
C MET A 1 9.47 25.27 -6.38
N ALA A 2 8.63 24.44 -5.75
CA ALA A 2 9.11 23.44 -4.79
C ALA A 2 10.09 22.46 -5.46
N PRO A 3 11.26 22.16 -4.84
CA PRO A 3 12.37 21.41 -5.45
C PRO A 3 12.16 19.89 -5.50
N TYR A 4 10.99 19.41 -5.08
CA TYR A 4 10.73 17.98 -4.95
C TYR A 4 10.43 17.36 -6.32
N ASN A 5 11.31 16.45 -6.73
CA ASN A 5 11.18 15.62 -7.93
C ASN A 5 10.73 14.18 -7.59
N VAL A 6 10.32 13.93 -6.34
CA VAL A 6 9.87 12.63 -5.87
C VAL A 6 8.56 12.80 -5.10
N ILE A 7 7.56 11.98 -5.40
CA ILE A 7 6.31 11.87 -4.64
C ILE A 7 6.05 10.38 -4.35
N ILE A 8 5.63 10.08 -3.13
CA ILE A 8 5.24 8.72 -2.71
C ILE A 8 3.78 8.76 -2.28
N PHE A 9 2.95 7.91 -2.88
CA PHE A 9 1.52 7.76 -2.59
C PHE A 9 1.22 6.47 -1.80
N ASP A 10 0.07 6.40 -1.13
CA ASP A 10 -0.54 5.10 -0.79
C ASP A 10 -1.15 4.44 -2.04
N LEU A 11 -1.56 3.18 -1.98
CA LEU A 11 -2.40 2.53 -3.01
C LEU A 11 -3.89 2.59 -2.64
N GLY A 12 -4.24 2.23 -1.41
CA GLY A 12 -5.63 1.94 -0.99
C GLY A 12 -6.55 3.15 -0.87
N ASP A 13 -5.99 4.36 -0.79
CA ASP A 13 -6.72 5.64 -0.72
C ASP A 13 -6.35 6.58 -1.88
N VAL A 14 -5.56 6.10 -2.84
CA VAL A 14 -5.06 6.92 -3.96
C VAL A 14 -5.43 6.28 -5.29
N LEU A 15 -5.03 5.04 -5.53
CA LEU A 15 -5.27 4.39 -6.83
C LEU A 15 -6.55 3.60 -6.89
N PHE A 16 -6.96 3.04 -5.75
CA PHE A 16 -8.08 2.14 -5.72
C PHE A 16 -9.08 2.64 -4.72
N THR A 17 -10.34 2.60 -5.11
CA THR A 17 -11.47 2.71 -4.21
C THR A 17 -11.98 1.31 -3.93
N TRP A 18 -12.51 1.10 -2.73
CA TRP A 18 -13.11 -0.16 -2.32
C TRP A 18 -14.28 0.10 -1.37
N SER A 19 -15.13 -0.91 -1.20
CA SER A 19 -16.28 -0.88 -0.32
C SER A 19 -16.04 -1.77 0.89
N GLN A 20 -16.30 -1.21 2.08
CA GLN A 20 -16.38 -1.97 3.32
C GLN A 20 -17.71 -2.70 3.48
N HIS A 21 -18.66 -2.50 2.55
CA HIS A 21 -19.95 -3.17 2.61
C HIS A 21 -19.77 -4.64 2.26
N THR A 22 -20.28 -5.50 3.15
CA THR A 22 -20.32 -6.93 2.91
C THR A 22 -21.69 -7.47 3.30
N ASP A 23 -22.12 -8.53 2.63
CA ASP A 23 -23.33 -9.29 2.95
C ASP A 23 -23.06 -10.40 3.98
N THR A 24 -21.92 -10.33 4.68
CA THR A 24 -21.48 -11.32 5.67
C THR A 24 -21.81 -10.90 7.10
N LYS A 25 -21.52 -11.76 8.08
CA LYS A 25 -21.59 -11.39 9.51
C LYS A 25 -20.51 -10.37 9.91
N VAL A 26 -19.51 -10.14 9.06
CA VAL A 26 -18.42 -9.20 9.29
C VAL A 26 -18.85 -7.80 8.86
N SER A 27 -19.37 -7.03 9.81
CA SER A 27 -19.73 -5.62 9.56
C SER A 27 -18.50 -4.76 9.21
N PRO A 28 -18.68 -3.57 8.58
CA PRO A 28 -17.61 -2.59 8.35
C PRO A 28 -16.83 -2.20 9.62
N LYS A 29 -17.49 -2.22 10.78
CA LYS A 29 -16.84 -1.97 12.08
C LYS A 29 -15.90 -3.11 12.46
N VAL A 30 -16.31 -4.36 12.21
CA VAL A 30 -15.47 -5.53 12.46
C VAL A 30 -14.33 -5.58 11.47
N MET A 31 -14.54 -5.31 10.17
CA MET A 31 -13.44 -5.21 9.19
C MET A 31 -12.37 -4.20 9.62
N ARG A 32 -12.78 -3.00 10.05
CA ARG A 32 -11.86 -1.99 10.58
C ARG A 32 -11.10 -2.44 11.82
N LYS A 33 -11.74 -3.25 12.68
CA LYS A 33 -11.05 -3.88 13.81
C LYS A 33 -10.01 -4.88 13.30
N ILE A 34 -10.38 -5.77 12.37
CA ILE A 34 -9.51 -6.81 11.82
C ILE A 34 -8.21 -6.25 11.27
N ILE A 35 -8.28 -5.19 10.44
CA ILE A 35 -7.08 -4.61 9.81
C ILE A 35 -6.13 -3.93 10.81
N THR A 36 -6.54 -3.77 12.07
CA THR A 36 -5.71 -3.23 13.16
C THR A 36 -5.17 -4.30 14.10
N MET A 37 -5.43 -5.59 13.82
CA MET A 37 -5.01 -6.70 14.68
C MET A 37 -3.57 -7.15 14.38
N PRO A 38 -2.83 -7.68 15.37
CA PRO A 38 -1.45 -8.14 15.17
C PRO A 38 -1.30 -9.17 14.06
N ALA A 39 -2.20 -10.15 13.96
CA ALA A 39 -2.17 -11.15 12.90
C ALA A 39 -2.26 -10.51 11.50
N TRP A 40 -3.05 -9.44 11.36
CA TRP A 40 -3.14 -8.68 10.11
C TRP A 40 -1.84 -7.93 9.80
N PHE A 41 -1.16 -7.40 10.81
CA PHE A 41 0.14 -6.74 10.62
C PHE A 41 1.22 -7.72 10.15
N GLU A 42 1.24 -8.94 10.68
CA GLU A 42 2.14 -10.00 10.21
C GLU A 42 1.82 -10.43 8.78
N TYR A 43 0.53 -10.51 8.44
CA TYR A 43 0.06 -10.75 7.08
C TYR A 43 0.47 -9.64 6.11
N GLU A 44 0.31 -8.36 6.51
CA GLU A 44 0.77 -7.20 5.74
C GLU A 44 2.28 -7.18 5.55
N LYS A 45 3.07 -7.74 6.48
CA LYS A 45 4.53 -7.90 6.33
C LYS A 45 4.91 -9.15 5.53
N GLY A 46 3.95 -9.99 5.11
CA GLY A 46 4.23 -11.24 4.43
C GLY A 46 4.88 -12.30 5.32
N LEU A 47 4.71 -12.18 6.64
CA LEU A 47 5.19 -13.13 7.65
C LEU A 47 4.12 -14.17 8.03
N LEU A 48 2.88 -13.94 7.59
CA LEU A 48 1.76 -14.84 7.78
C LEU A 48 1.06 -15.04 6.42
N THR A 49 0.53 -16.25 6.17
CA THR A 49 -0.34 -16.49 5.01
C THR A 49 -1.74 -15.97 5.28
N ARG A 50 -2.52 -15.73 4.21
CA ARG A 50 -3.93 -15.33 4.32
C ARG A 50 -4.75 -16.27 5.21
N ASP A 51 -4.66 -17.58 4.96
CA ASP A 51 -5.43 -18.57 5.71
C ASP A 51 -5.07 -18.57 7.19
N ALA A 52 -3.77 -18.46 7.51
CA ALA A 52 -3.31 -18.38 8.89
C ALA A 52 -3.76 -17.06 9.56
N CYS A 53 -3.73 -15.94 8.83
CA CYS A 53 -4.26 -14.66 9.30
C CYS A 53 -5.74 -14.75 9.64
N TYR A 54 -6.56 -15.25 8.70
CA TYR A 54 -8.01 -15.34 8.90
C TYR A 54 -8.37 -16.33 10.01
N GLY A 55 -7.61 -17.43 10.15
CA GLY A 55 -7.74 -18.35 11.26
C GLY A 55 -7.47 -17.69 12.62
N GLN A 56 -6.36 -16.96 12.75
CA GLN A 56 -6.01 -16.27 14.01
C GLN A 56 -7.02 -15.18 14.37
N VAL A 57 -7.39 -14.34 13.40
CA VAL A 57 -8.40 -13.29 13.57
C VAL A 57 -9.76 -13.91 13.94
N GLY A 58 -10.16 -14.97 13.26
CA GLY A 58 -11.41 -15.69 13.52
C GLY A 58 -11.48 -16.23 14.94
N ASN A 59 -10.41 -16.88 15.39
CA ASN A 59 -10.32 -17.40 16.75
C ASN A 59 -10.43 -16.29 17.81
N GLU A 60 -9.76 -15.15 17.61
CA GLU A 60 -9.80 -14.03 18.57
C GLU A 60 -11.16 -13.32 18.60
N LEU A 61 -11.86 -13.27 17.47
CA LEU A 61 -13.17 -12.62 17.35
C LEU A 61 -14.37 -13.56 17.57
N GLY A 62 -14.14 -14.87 17.71
CA GLY A 62 -15.20 -15.87 17.74
C GLY A 62 -15.99 -15.97 16.43
N LEU A 63 -15.31 -15.74 15.29
CA LEU A 63 -15.90 -15.78 13.95
C LEU A 63 -15.28 -16.90 13.11
N PRO A 64 -16.06 -17.59 12.25
CA PRO A 64 -15.49 -18.53 11.29
C PRO A 64 -14.51 -17.82 10.35
N ALA A 65 -13.35 -18.44 10.10
CA ALA A 65 -12.37 -17.91 9.15
C ALA A 65 -12.97 -17.74 7.74
N SER A 66 -13.93 -18.59 7.35
CA SER A 66 -14.67 -18.47 6.09
C SER A 66 -15.54 -17.22 6.01
N GLU A 67 -16.14 -16.75 7.10
CA GLU A 67 -16.89 -15.49 7.12
C GLU A 67 -15.96 -14.30 6.91
N ILE A 68 -14.76 -14.34 7.52
CA ILE A 68 -13.72 -13.34 7.31
C ILE A 68 -13.24 -13.37 5.86
N ALA A 69 -12.96 -14.56 5.33
CA ALA A 69 -12.53 -14.73 3.94
C ALA A 69 -13.54 -14.13 2.97
N ASN A 70 -14.82 -14.48 3.10
CA ASN A 70 -15.90 -13.97 2.25
C ASN A 70 -16.02 -12.44 2.35
N ALA A 71 -15.86 -11.87 3.55
CA ALA A 71 -15.94 -10.42 3.74
C ALA A 71 -14.82 -9.67 3.01
N PHE A 72 -13.58 -10.16 3.11
CA PHE A 72 -12.44 -9.57 2.43
C PHE A 72 -12.41 -9.89 0.93
N GLU A 73 -13.00 -11.01 0.50
CA GLU A 73 -13.24 -11.30 -0.92
C GLU A 73 -14.22 -10.30 -1.53
N GLN A 74 -15.35 -10.01 -0.88
CA GLN A 74 -16.29 -8.98 -1.35
C GLN A 74 -15.63 -7.58 -1.40
N ALA A 75 -14.79 -7.25 -0.42
CA ALA A 75 -14.01 -6.02 -0.46
C ALA A 75 -13.05 -5.99 -1.66
N ARG A 76 -12.38 -7.11 -1.96
CA ARG A 76 -11.53 -7.23 -3.16
C ARG A 76 -12.33 -7.09 -4.45
N ASP A 77 -13.49 -7.71 -4.55
CA ASP A 77 -14.37 -7.63 -5.73
C ASP A 77 -14.91 -6.22 -5.98
N SER A 78 -14.96 -5.40 -4.93
CA SER A 78 -15.35 -3.99 -5.01
C SER A 78 -14.23 -3.06 -5.47
N LEU A 79 -12.98 -3.54 -5.59
CA LEU A 79 -11.84 -2.71 -5.97
C LEU A 79 -12.04 -2.12 -7.36
N ARG A 80 -11.96 -0.79 -7.46
CA ARG A 80 -12.02 -0.06 -8.73
C ARG A 80 -10.92 0.98 -8.76
N GLU A 81 -10.26 1.12 -9.91
CA GLU A 81 -9.33 2.21 -10.15
C GLU A 81 -10.01 3.58 -9.93
N ASP A 82 -9.36 4.45 -9.16
CA ASP A 82 -9.68 5.88 -9.14
C ASP A 82 -9.05 6.56 -10.35
N ARG A 83 -9.81 6.54 -11.46
CA ARG A 83 -9.41 7.16 -12.74
C ARG A 83 -9.11 8.65 -12.62
N LYS A 84 -9.70 9.35 -11.64
CA LYS A 84 -9.41 10.79 -11.46
C LYS A 84 -8.00 10.97 -10.90
N MET A 85 -7.61 10.11 -9.96
CA MET A 85 -6.28 10.15 -9.38
C MET A 85 -5.21 9.70 -10.39
N THR A 86 -5.44 8.62 -11.15
CA THR A 86 -4.47 8.18 -12.17
C THR A 86 -4.28 9.24 -13.27
N ALA A 87 -5.37 9.88 -13.71
CA ALA A 87 -5.30 11.01 -14.64
C ALA A 87 -4.53 12.20 -14.04
N PHE A 88 -4.72 12.51 -12.75
CA PHE A 88 -4.01 13.58 -12.07
C PHE A 88 -2.51 13.32 -11.99
N ILE A 89 -2.10 12.11 -11.59
CA ILE A 89 -0.68 11.72 -11.53
C ILE A 89 -0.05 11.79 -12.92
N SER A 90 -0.74 11.29 -13.95
CA SER A 90 -0.29 11.35 -15.34
C SER A 90 -0.06 12.79 -15.81
N GLN A 91 -1.00 13.69 -15.54
CA GLN A 91 -0.84 15.12 -15.86
C GLN A 91 0.32 15.76 -15.08
N LEU A 92 0.53 15.35 -13.84
CA LEU A 92 1.62 15.86 -13.02
C LEU A 92 2.99 15.44 -13.60
N LYS A 93 3.14 14.18 -14.02
CA LYS A 93 4.35 13.69 -14.72
C LYS A 93 4.56 14.40 -16.05
N ALA A 94 3.50 14.64 -16.83
CA ALA A 94 3.60 15.37 -18.10
C ALA A 94 4.10 16.82 -17.93
N ARG A 95 3.72 17.50 -16.83
CA ARG A 95 4.19 18.87 -16.51
C ARG A 95 5.59 18.92 -15.91
N LYS A 96 6.08 17.81 -15.37
CA LYS A 96 7.40 17.69 -14.74
C LYS A 96 8.07 16.40 -15.20
N PRO A 97 8.76 16.39 -16.35
CA PRO A 97 9.37 15.18 -16.91
C PRO A 97 10.36 14.47 -15.96
N ASN A 98 10.96 15.20 -15.03
CA ASN A 98 11.90 14.65 -14.03
C ASN A 98 11.21 14.19 -12.73
N LEU A 99 9.88 14.22 -12.66
CA LEU A 99 9.13 13.78 -11.50
C LEU A 99 9.05 12.25 -11.45
N LEU A 100 9.60 11.68 -10.39
CA LEU A 100 9.46 10.29 -10.02
C LEU A 100 8.27 10.14 -9.06
N VAL A 101 7.40 9.20 -9.36
CA VAL A 101 6.20 8.89 -8.62
C VAL A 101 6.27 7.45 -8.15
N TYR A 102 6.17 7.25 -6.85
CA TYR A 102 6.20 5.94 -6.22
C TYR A 102 4.94 5.68 -5.43
N ALA A 103 4.67 4.41 -5.13
CA ALA A 103 3.67 4.04 -4.13
C ALA A 103 4.30 3.22 -3.01
N MET A 104 3.82 3.39 -1.78
CA MET A 104 4.23 2.68 -0.58
C MET A 104 2.98 2.34 0.23
N SER A 105 2.60 1.07 0.30
CA SER A 105 1.31 0.67 0.86
C SER A 105 1.42 -0.54 1.79
N ASN A 106 0.62 -0.51 2.85
CA ASN A 106 0.41 -1.66 3.71
C ASN A 106 -0.53 -2.62 2.98
N ILE A 107 0.05 -3.64 2.37
CA ILE A 107 -0.66 -4.65 1.60
C ILE A 107 0.16 -5.94 1.63
N SER A 108 -0.50 -7.06 1.94
CA SER A 108 0.14 -8.37 1.97
C SER A 108 0.63 -8.78 0.57
N ARG A 109 1.46 -9.84 0.48
CA ARG A 109 1.89 -10.38 -0.83
C ARG A 109 0.69 -10.85 -1.64
N GLU A 110 -0.17 -11.66 -1.02
CA GLU A 110 -1.32 -12.29 -1.67
C GLU A 110 -2.38 -11.26 -2.09
N ASP A 111 -2.55 -10.17 -1.33
CA ASP A 111 -3.43 -9.05 -1.72
C ASP A 111 -2.83 -8.20 -2.83
N TYR A 112 -1.52 -7.94 -2.80
CA TYR A 112 -0.85 -7.20 -3.84
C TYR A 112 -0.87 -7.96 -5.16
N ASP A 113 -0.58 -9.26 -5.14
CA ASP A 113 -0.61 -10.12 -6.33
C ASP A 113 -2.01 -10.14 -6.95
N PHE A 114 -3.06 -10.22 -6.14
CA PHE A 114 -4.44 -10.06 -6.61
C PHE A 114 -4.68 -8.66 -7.20
N LEU A 115 -4.31 -7.60 -6.48
CA LEU A 115 -4.51 -6.22 -6.92
C LEU A 115 -3.86 -5.96 -8.28
N ARG A 116 -2.70 -6.58 -8.57
CA ARG A 116 -2.00 -6.49 -9.85
C ARG A 116 -2.76 -7.14 -11.02
N THR A 117 -3.76 -7.99 -10.74
CA THR A 117 -4.67 -8.53 -11.77
C THR A 117 -5.84 -7.61 -12.09
N VAL A 118 -6.12 -6.61 -11.25
CA VAL A 118 -7.16 -5.62 -11.48
C VAL A 118 -6.69 -4.62 -12.55
N GLU A 119 -7.55 -4.36 -13.54
CA GLU A 119 -7.29 -3.38 -14.59
C GLU A 119 -7.18 -1.97 -14.00
N ALA A 120 -5.98 -1.39 -14.10
CA ALA A 120 -5.66 -0.02 -13.69
C ALA A 120 -4.42 0.47 -14.42
N ASP A 121 -4.24 1.78 -14.54
CA ASP A 121 -3.01 2.35 -15.09
C ASP A 121 -1.89 2.37 -14.04
N TRP A 122 -1.10 1.30 -14.02
CA TRP A 122 0.07 1.18 -13.15
C TRP A 122 1.29 1.94 -13.65
N SER A 123 1.29 2.40 -14.90
CA SER A 123 2.43 3.13 -15.49
C SER A 123 2.63 4.51 -14.88
N VAL A 124 1.63 5.00 -14.15
CA VAL A 124 1.73 6.25 -13.40
C VAL A 124 2.77 6.19 -12.27
N PHE A 125 3.17 4.99 -11.83
CA PHE A 125 4.27 4.80 -10.87
C PHE A 125 5.54 4.29 -11.52
N ASP A 126 6.66 4.86 -11.12
CA ASP A 126 8.00 4.40 -11.47
C ASP A 126 8.40 3.17 -10.63
N ARG A 127 7.80 2.99 -9.44
CA ARG A 127 7.86 1.76 -8.64
C ARG A 127 6.77 1.75 -7.57
N VAL A 128 6.33 0.55 -7.19
CA VAL A 128 5.47 0.30 -6.03
C VAL A 128 6.27 -0.49 -4.99
N PHE A 129 6.10 -0.13 -3.71
CA PHE A 129 6.69 -0.78 -2.54
C PHE A 129 5.56 -1.37 -1.67
N PRO A 130 5.18 -2.64 -1.88
CA PRO A 130 4.18 -3.33 -1.07
C PRO A 130 4.83 -3.85 0.21
N SER A 131 4.22 -3.62 1.38
CA SER A 131 4.76 -4.05 2.68
C SER A 131 5.01 -5.56 2.74
N GLY A 132 4.16 -6.36 2.10
CA GLY A 132 4.26 -7.82 2.13
C GLY A 132 5.55 -8.32 1.48
N TYR A 133 6.00 -7.64 0.44
CA TYR A 133 7.26 -7.93 -0.22
C TYR A 133 8.46 -7.31 0.50
N ALA A 134 8.28 -6.15 1.12
CA ALA A 134 9.34 -5.49 1.87
C ALA A 134 9.64 -6.16 3.23
N GLY A 135 8.69 -6.90 3.81
CA GLY A 135 8.83 -7.42 5.17
C GLY A 135 8.63 -6.36 6.26
N MET A 136 8.20 -5.15 5.87
CA MET A 136 8.12 -3.96 6.72
C MET A 136 6.81 -3.24 6.40
N ARG A 137 6.18 -2.59 7.38
CA ARG A 137 4.91 -1.88 7.19
C ARG A 137 4.96 -0.49 7.80
N LYS A 138 4.09 0.40 7.33
CA LYS A 138 3.84 1.69 7.99
C LYS A 138 3.10 1.42 9.31
N PRO A 139 3.34 2.20 10.37
CA PRO A 139 4.21 3.38 10.44
C PRO A 139 5.66 3.07 10.84
N ASP A 140 6.15 1.84 10.69
CA ASP A 140 7.52 1.49 11.10
C ASP A 140 8.53 2.32 10.29
N VAL A 141 9.37 3.09 11.00
CA VAL A 141 10.34 4.01 10.39
C VAL A 141 11.31 3.31 9.43
N GLU A 142 11.59 2.04 9.69
CA GLU A 142 12.46 1.22 8.85
C GLU A 142 11.89 1.02 7.44
N PHE A 143 10.57 0.96 7.27
CA PHE A 143 9.98 0.86 5.94
C PHE A 143 10.22 2.15 5.14
N PHE A 144 10.07 3.32 5.77
CA PHE A 144 10.35 4.60 5.13
C PHE A 144 11.84 4.72 4.76
N LYS A 145 12.75 4.35 5.66
CA LYS A 145 14.20 4.35 5.39
C LYS A 145 14.55 3.42 4.23
N HIS A 146 13.99 2.22 4.21
CA HIS A 146 14.19 1.26 3.13
C HIS A 146 13.75 1.85 1.78
N VAL A 147 12.54 2.42 1.71
CA VAL A 147 12.02 3.04 0.49
C VAL A 147 12.87 4.23 0.04
N LEU A 148 13.27 5.12 0.95
CA LEU A 148 14.14 6.26 0.62
C LEU A 148 15.52 5.80 0.11
N SER A 149 16.10 4.76 0.71
CA SER A 149 17.36 4.18 0.25
C SER A 149 17.24 3.63 -1.17
N GLU A 150 16.17 2.88 -1.46
CA GLU A 150 15.92 2.29 -2.79
C GLU A 150 15.66 3.37 -3.86
N ILE A 151 14.97 4.45 -3.51
CA ILE A 151 14.71 5.56 -4.44
C ILE A 151 15.98 6.37 -4.70
N SER A 152 16.79 6.63 -3.66
CA SER A 152 18.07 7.32 -3.82
C SER A 152 19.06 6.52 -4.66
N ALA A 153 19.16 5.21 -4.46
CA ALA A 153 20.00 4.34 -5.29
C ALA A 153 19.63 4.43 -6.78
N LYS A 154 18.34 4.45 -7.11
CA LYS A 154 17.85 4.66 -8.48
C LYS A 154 18.15 6.06 -9.02
N ALA A 155 18.08 7.08 -8.17
CA ALA A 155 18.42 8.44 -8.56
C ALA A 155 19.93 8.63 -8.80
N GLU A 156 20.77 7.91 -8.04
CA GLU A 156 22.23 8.01 -8.06
C GLU A 156 22.90 7.23 -9.20
N GLU A 157 22.20 6.29 -9.85
CA GLU A 157 22.60 5.72 -11.15
C GLU A 157 22.61 6.76 -12.29
N THR A 158 22.16 7.99 -12.02
CA THR A 158 22.55 9.22 -12.75
C THR A 158 23.26 10.16 -11.77
N ARG A 159 24.52 10.47 -12.09
CA ARG A 159 25.53 11.11 -11.21
C ARG A 159 25.00 12.20 -10.25
N HIS A 160 25.24 11.95 -8.96
CA HIS A 160 24.85 12.77 -7.81
C HIS A 160 25.66 14.07 -7.62
N ARG A 161 25.03 15.09 -7.04
CA ARG A 161 25.65 15.97 -6.04
C ARG A 161 24.58 16.64 -5.18
N LEU A 162 24.57 16.36 -3.87
CA LEU A 162 23.96 17.24 -2.88
C LEU A 162 24.86 17.41 -1.66
N GLU A 163 25.07 18.68 -1.30
CA GLU A 163 25.73 19.11 -0.07
C GLU A 163 24.77 19.02 1.11
N THR A 164 25.28 18.55 2.25
CA THR A 164 24.57 18.49 3.53
C THR A 164 24.60 19.84 4.22
N ARG A 165 23.44 20.39 4.58
CA ARG A 165 23.24 21.12 5.86
C ARG A 165 21.82 20.97 6.40
N TYR A 166 21.76 20.32 7.56
CA TYR A 166 20.85 20.44 8.71
C TYR A 166 19.32 20.59 8.52
N GLY A 167 18.59 19.62 9.10
CA GLY A 167 17.77 19.90 10.30
C GLY A 167 16.24 19.78 10.21
N GLY A 168 15.67 18.82 10.96
CA GLY A 168 14.27 18.84 11.44
C GLY A 168 13.33 17.92 10.66
N PHE A 169 12.79 16.81 11.18
CA PHE A 169 11.91 16.53 12.33
C PHE A 169 10.41 16.60 11.94
N TRP A 170 9.73 15.45 12.14
CA TRP A 170 8.32 15.11 11.85
C TRP A 170 7.99 14.72 10.40
N ALA A 171 7.09 13.79 10.14
CA ALA A 171 6.34 12.80 10.93
C ALA A 171 5.61 11.91 9.92
#